data_AF-A0AAW9X8G8-F1
#
_entry.id   AF-A0AAW9X8G8-F1
#
_cell.length_a   1.000
_cell.length_b   1.000
_cell.length_c   1.000
_cell.angle_alpha   90.00
_cell.angle_beta   90.00
_cell.angle_gamma   90.00
#
_symmetry.space_group_name_H-M   'P 1'
#
loop_
_entity.id
_entity.type
_entity.pdbx_description
1 polymer ?
#
loop_
_entity_poly.entity_id
_entity_poly.type
_entity_poly.pdbx_seq_one_letter_code
_entity_poly.pdbx_strand_id
1 'polypeptide(L)'
;MAPRKSIPNEIKLQLFSASAGHCQHPDCHKPLFPQEMGGYKHIGEMAHVIPHGNKGPRHEERPEEEFEADSFENLLLLCPNCHTLIDKAPEAYPRSLLLDWKTNHLVALA
;
A
#
# COMPACT_ATOMS: atom_id res chain seq x y z
N MET A 1 -15.02 18.16 3.73
CA MET A 1 -14.40 16.91 3.24
C MET A 1 -15.23 15.78 3.81
N ALA A 2 -15.75 14.86 2.99
CA ALA A 2 -16.46 13.69 3.49
C ALA A 2 -15.54 12.93 4.46
N PRO A 3 -16.05 12.38 5.58
CA PRO A 3 -15.23 11.56 6.47
C PRO A 3 -14.68 10.39 5.65
N ARG A 4 -13.36 10.23 5.63
CA ARG A 4 -12.74 9.06 5.02
C ARG A 4 -13.27 7.82 5.75
N LYS A 5 -13.94 6.94 5.02
CA LYS A 5 -14.33 5.63 5.54
C LYS A 5 -13.05 4.93 5.98
N SER A 6 -13.05 4.35 7.19
CA SER A 6 -11.91 3.51 7.60
C SER A 6 -11.86 2.30 6.69
N ILE A 7 -10.67 1.89 6.25
CA ILE A 7 -10.45 0.59 5.63
C ILE A 7 -10.99 -0.50 6.58
N PRO A 8 -11.79 -1.47 6.08
CA PRO A 8 -12.33 -2.57 6.89
C PRO A 8 -11.22 -3.39 7.56
N ASN A 9 -11.51 -3.96 8.73
CA ASN A 9 -10.49 -4.72 9.47
C ASN A 9 -10.06 -5.99 8.75
N GLU A 10 -10.95 -6.64 8.00
CA GLU A 10 -10.63 -7.82 7.20
C GLU A 10 -9.55 -7.51 6.16
N ILE A 11 -9.67 -6.36 5.48
CA ILE A 11 -8.69 -5.90 4.49
C ILE A 11 -7.34 -5.59 5.14
N LYS A 12 -7.35 -4.94 6.31
CA LYS A 12 -6.11 -4.68 7.07
C LYS A 12 -5.38 -5.99 7.42
N LEU A 13 -6.11 -7.00 7.90
CA LEU A 13 -5.55 -8.31 8.23
C LEU A 13 -4.97 -9.01 6.99
N GLN A 14 -5.68 -8.96 5.85
CA GLN A 14 -5.17 -9.50 4.58
C GLN A 14 -3.88 -8.81 4.15
N LEU A 15 -3.81 -7.47 4.23
CA LEU A 15 -2.61 -6.71 3.86
C LEU A 15 -1.39 -7.07 4.73
N PHE A 16 -1.56 -7.14 6.05
CA PHE A 16 -0.46 -7.54 6.95
C PHE A 16 -0.02 -8.99 6.73
N SER A 17 -0.96 -9.89 6.48
CA SER A 17 -0.67 -11.29 6.17
C SER A 17 0.12 -11.42 4.87
N ALA A 18 -0.36 -10.78 3.79
CA ALA A 18 0.27 -10.81 2.48
C ALA A 18 1.65 -10.14 2.45
N SER A 19 1.89 -9.15 3.32
CA SER A 19 3.19 -8.49 3.43
C SER A 19 4.22 -9.27 4.24
N ALA A 20 3.81 -10.36 4.90
CA ALA A 20 4.63 -11.08 5.87
C ALA A 20 5.29 -10.15 6.93
N GLY A 21 4.61 -9.04 7.28
CA GLY A 21 5.13 -8.06 8.23
C GLY A 21 6.27 -7.16 7.71
N HIS A 22 6.53 -7.13 6.40
CA HIS A 22 7.59 -6.32 5.78
C HIS A 22 7.02 -5.31 4.77
N CYS A 23 7.75 -4.21 4.54
CA CYS A 23 7.43 -3.23 3.50
C CYS A 23 7.43 -3.91 2.13
N GLN A 24 6.39 -3.70 1.32
CA GLN A 24 6.24 -4.32 0.00
C GLN A 24 7.07 -3.66 -1.12
N HIS A 25 7.85 -2.63 -0.82
CA HIS A 25 8.80 -2.08 -1.78
C HIS A 25 10.00 -3.04 -1.92
N PRO A 26 10.33 -3.50 -3.15
CA PRO A 26 11.29 -4.60 -3.38
C PRO A 26 12.73 -4.30 -2.93
N ASP A 27 13.13 -3.03 -2.92
CA ASP A 27 14.47 -2.66 -2.42
C ASP A 27 14.47 -2.24 -0.94
N CYS A 28 13.33 -2.31 -0.24
CA CYS A 28 13.20 -1.84 1.14
C CYS A 28 13.13 -2.98 2.14
N HIS A 29 12.11 -3.83 2.03
CA HIS A 29 11.82 -4.95 2.94
C HIS A 29 11.92 -4.64 4.44
N LYS A 30 11.77 -3.38 4.84
CA LYS A 30 11.89 -3.00 6.26
C LYS A 30 10.81 -3.70 7.09
N PRO A 31 11.13 -4.27 8.26
CA PRO A 31 10.13 -4.80 9.18
C PRO A 31 9.12 -3.72 9.58
N LEU A 32 7.83 -4.03 9.49
CA LEU A 32 6.75 -3.11 9.81
C LEU A 32 6.41 -3.09 11.30
N PHE A 33 6.96 -4.00 12.10
CA PHE A 33 6.82 -4.05 13.57
C PHE A 33 8.19 -3.84 14.23
N PRO A 34 8.66 -2.58 14.36
CA PRO A 34 9.99 -2.31 14.88
C PRO A 34 10.11 -2.71 16.36
N GLN A 35 11.25 -3.29 16.74
CA GLN A 35 11.52 -3.69 18.12
C GLN A 35 11.60 -2.48 19.06
N GLU A 36 12.03 -1.32 18.55
CA GLU A 36 12.09 -0.07 19.32
C GLU A 36 10.69 0.44 19.69
N MET A 37 9.65 -0.04 19.00
CA MET A 37 8.24 0.22 19.29
C MET A 37 7.58 -0.92 20.09
N GLY A 38 8.38 -1.85 20.61
CA GLY A 38 7.96 -3.00 21.39
C GLY A 38 7.55 -4.22 20.55
N GLY A 39 7.69 -4.19 19.22
CA GLY A 39 7.40 -5.33 18.34
C GLY A 39 5.91 -5.69 18.18
N TYR A 40 5.00 -5.01 18.88
CA TYR A 40 3.54 -5.20 18.73
C TYR A 40 2.84 -4.00 18.08
N LYS A 41 3.51 -2.84 18.01
CA LYS A 41 3.05 -1.68 17.24
C LYS A 41 3.66 -1.71 15.86
N HIS A 42 2.90 -1.29 14.85
CA HIS A 42 3.38 -1.23 13.48
C HIS A 42 3.54 0.20 12.96
N ILE A 43 4.43 0.35 11.98
CA ILE A 43 4.58 1.54 11.14
C ILE A 43 3.96 1.37 9.74
N GLY A 44 3.37 0.21 9.46
CA GLY A 44 2.78 -0.08 8.16
C GLY A 44 1.62 0.87 7.83
N GLU A 45 1.62 1.39 6.61
CA GLU A 45 0.58 2.25 6.03
C GLU A 45 -0.06 1.54 4.84
N MET A 46 -1.39 1.52 4.80
CA MET A 46 -2.16 0.99 3.67
C MET A 46 -2.21 2.06 2.58
N ALA A 47 -1.29 1.95 1.61
CA ALA A 47 -1.15 2.87 0.50
C ALA A 47 -2.09 2.47 -0.64
N HIS A 48 -2.86 3.45 -1.12
CA HIS A 48 -3.71 3.30 -2.31
C HIS A 48 -2.84 3.31 -3.57
N VAL A 49 -2.98 2.29 -4.43
CA VAL A 49 -2.43 2.38 -5.80
C VAL A 49 -3.16 3.50 -6.54
N ILE A 50 -4.48 3.45 -6.57
CA ILE A 50 -5.34 4.51 -7.10
C ILE A 50 -6.17 5.12 -5.95
N PRO A 51 -6.20 6.45 -5.79
CA PRO A 51 -6.86 7.12 -4.68
C PRO A 51 -8.39 7.14 -4.83
N HIS A 52 -9.10 7.45 -3.74
CA HIS A 52 -10.56 7.69 -3.72
C HIS A 52 -11.00 8.87 -4.60
N GLY A 53 -10.24 9.95 -4.62
CA GLY A 53 -10.63 11.21 -5.27
C GLY A 53 -9.87 11.49 -6.56
N ASN A 54 -10.36 12.46 -7.32
CA ASN A 54 -9.78 12.87 -8.60
C ASN A 54 -8.58 13.83 -8.45
N LYS A 55 -7.88 13.80 -7.31
CA LYS A 55 -6.81 14.75 -6.97
C LYS A 55 -5.62 14.09 -6.26
N GLY A 56 -5.52 12.77 -6.32
CA GLY A 56 -4.39 12.03 -5.76
C GLY A 56 -3.46 11.46 -6.84
N PRO A 57 -2.31 10.93 -6.43
CA PRO A 57 -1.38 10.23 -7.32
C PRO A 57 -2.09 9.19 -8.19
N ARG A 58 -1.80 9.11 -9.49
CA ARG A 58 -2.33 8.09 -10.42
C ARG A 58 -3.85 8.05 -10.57
N HIS A 59 -4.59 9.09 -10.17
CA HIS A 59 -6.06 9.10 -10.31
C HIS A 59 -6.54 8.91 -11.75
N GLU A 60 -5.72 9.32 -12.73
CA GLU A 60 -5.92 9.19 -14.16
C GLU A 60 -5.86 7.74 -14.65
N GLU A 61 -5.25 6.83 -13.89
CA GLU A 61 -5.17 5.40 -14.20
C GLU A 61 -6.37 4.61 -13.64
N ARG A 62 -7.37 5.30 -13.06
CA ARG A 62 -8.58 4.67 -12.52
C ARG A 62 -9.38 4.00 -13.65
N PRO A 63 -9.82 2.75 -13.48
CA PRO A 63 -10.76 2.10 -14.41
C PRO A 63 -12.07 2.91 -14.56
N GLU A 64 -12.70 2.80 -15.73
CA GLU A 64 -14.01 3.43 -16.00
C GLU A 64 -15.17 2.71 -15.28
N GLU A 65 -14.98 1.43 -14.98
CA GLU A 65 -15.93 0.57 -14.26
C GLU A 65 -15.97 0.88 -12.75
N GLU A 66 -16.91 0.22 -12.04
CA GLU A 66 -17.03 0.37 -10.59
C GLU A 66 -15.69 0.00 -9.91
N PHE A 67 -15.17 0.93 -9.12
CA PHE A 67 -13.83 0.86 -8.57
C PHE A 67 -13.86 1.08 -7.06
N GLU A 68 -13.58 0.01 -6.32
CA GLU A 68 -13.49 0.04 -4.86
C GLU A 68 -12.07 0.41 -4.41
N ALA A 69 -11.85 1.68 -4.08
CA ALA A 69 -10.53 2.17 -3.69
C ALA A 69 -10.00 1.50 -2.41
N ASP A 70 -10.85 1.09 -1.48
CA ASP A 70 -10.44 0.39 -0.25
C ASP A 70 -10.38 -1.15 -0.39
N SER A 71 -10.42 -1.66 -1.63
CA SER A 71 -10.25 -3.09 -1.90
C SER A 71 -8.84 -3.56 -1.54
N PHE A 72 -8.72 -4.86 -1.22
CA PHE A 72 -7.41 -5.47 -1.02
C PHE A 72 -6.56 -5.28 -2.28
N GLU A 73 -7.12 -5.54 -3.45
CA GLU A 73 -6.44 -5.49 -4.76
C GLU A 73 -5.79 -4.13 -5.04
N ASN A 74 -6.41 -3.03 -4.59
CA ASN A 74 -5.91 -1.66 -4.79
C ASN A 74 -4.99 -1.16 -3.66
N LEU A 75 -4.80 -1.93 -2.60
CA LEU A 75 -3.98 -1.51 -1.45
C LEU A 75 -2.68 -2.31 -1.38
N LEU A 76 -1.58 -1.62 -1.09
CA LEU A 76 -0.28 -2.20 -0.74
C LEU A 76 0.14 -1.69 0.64
N LEU A 77 0.95 -2.49 1.33
CA LEU A 77 1.42 -2.19 2.68
C LEU A 77 2.88 -1.72 2.65
N LEU A 78 3.10 -0.45 2.95
CA LEU A 78 4.41 0.19 2.89
C LEU A 78 4.82 0.77 4.25
N CYS A 79 6.13 0.99 4.42
CA CYS A 79 6.59 1.88 5.48
C CYS A 79 6.32 3.36 5.09
N PRO A 80 6.30 4.30 6.05
CA PRO A 80 5.94 5.70 5.76
C PRO A 80 6.85 6.38 4.75
N ASN A 81 8.13 5.99 4.71
CA ASN A 81 9.10 6.53 3.76
C ASN A 81 8.77 6.09 2.32
N CYS A 82 8.50 4.80 2.12
CA CYS A 82 8.18 4.26 0.79
C CYS A 82 6.81 4.76 0.32
N HIS A 83 5.82 4.87 1.21
CA HIS A 83 4.53 5.45 0.88
C HIS A 83 4.67 6.91 0.42
N THR A 84 5.40 7.72 1.19
CA THR A 84 5.67 9.12 0.81
C THR A 84 6.40 9.23 -0.54
N LEU A 85 7.33 8.31 -0.81
CA LEU A 85 8.09 8.28 -2.06
C LEU A 85 7.20 8.05 -3.28
N ILE A 86 6.34 7.01 -3.24
CA ILE A 86 5.48 6.67 -4.38
C ILE A 86 4.40 7.73 -4.64
N ASP A 87 3.98 8.45 -3.61
CA ASP A 87 2.98 9.50 -3.73
C ASP A 87 3.56 10.82 -4.25
N LYS A 88 4.84 11.08 -3.98
CA LYS A 88 5.53 12.30 -4.45
C LYS A 88 6.08 12.18 -5.88
N ALA A 89 6.19 10.98 -6.42
CA ALA A 89 6.71 10.73 -7.76
C ALA A 89 5.83 9.73 -8.55
N PRO A 90 4.53 10.02 -8.73
CA PRO A 90 3.59 9.06 -9.35
C PRO A 90 4.02 8.57 -10.73
N GLU A 91 4.69 9.41 -11.52
CA GLU A 91 5.17 9.08 -12.86
C GLU A 91 6.28 8.02 -12.85
N ALA A 92 7.08 7.97 -11.78
CA ALA A 92 8.11 6.95 -11.57
C ALA A 92 7.55 5.65 -10.96
N TYR A 93 6.34 5.72 -10.38
CA TYR A 93 5.70 4.63 -9.68
C TYR A 93 4.27 4.43 -10.20
N PRO A 94 4.11 4.00 -11.48
CA PRO A 94 2.79 3.82 -12.09
C PRO A 94 2.01 2.66 -11.45
N ARG A 95 0.70 2.62 -11.69
CA ARG A 95 -0.20 1.58 -11.15
C ARG A 95 0.34 0.16 -11.33
N SER A 96 0.78 -0.17 -12.55
CA SER A 96 1.27 -1.52 -12.90
C SER A 96 2.45 -1.93 -12.03
N LEU A 97 3.43 -1.06 -11.85
CA LEU A 97 4.62 -1.32 -11.03
C LEU A 97 4.25 -1.60 -9.57
N LEU A 98 3.33 -0.83 -9.00
CA LEU A 98 2.90 -1.01 -7.61
C LEU A 98 2.12 -2.33 -7.42
N LEU A 99 1.32 -2.73 -8.40
CA LEU A 99 0.64 -4.02 -8.40
C LEU A 99 1.63 -5.18 -8.56
N ASP A 100 2.68 -5.00 -9.35
CA ASP A 100 3.76 -5.98 -9.50
C ASP A 100 4.53 -6.18 -8.21
N TRP A 101 4.82 -5.10 -7.47
CA TRP A 101 5.44 -5.19 -6.14
C TRP A 101 4.61 -6.04 -5.19
N LYS A 102 3.30 -5.76 -5.13
CA LYS A 102 2.38 -6.54 -4.31
C LYS A 102 2.36 -8.02 -4.69
N THR A 103 2.28 -8.30 -5.99
CA THR A 103 2.17 -9.67 -6.52
C THR A 103 3.45 -10.48 -6.28
N ASN A 104 4.62 -9.86 -6.44
CA ASN A 104 5.90 -10.54 -6.34
C ASN A 104 6.54 -10.45 -4.94
N HIS A 105 5.85 -9.85 -3.96
CA HIS A 105 6.41 -9.57 -2.63
C HIS A 105 7.01 -10.80 -1.95
N LEU A 106 6.28 -11.92 -1.93
CA LEU A 106 6.77 -13.14 -1.30
C LEU A 106 7.99 -13.74 -2.03
N VAL A 107 8.09 -13.54 -3.34
CA VAL A 107 9.26 -13.95 -4.12
C VAL A 107 10.45 -13.02 -3.82
N ALA A 108 10.21 -11.72 -3.65
CA ALA A 108 11.25 -10.75 -3.33
C ALA A 108 11.82 -10.92 -1.90
N LEU A 109 11.06 -11.53 -0.99
CA LEU A 109 11.52 -11.88 0.36
C LEU A 109 12.31 -13.19 0.45
N ALA A 110 12.29 -14.03 -0.59
CA ALA A 110 12.93 -15.34 -0.62
C ALA A 110 14.41 -15.25 -1.04
#